data_AF-A0A0U3AFZ1-F1
#
_entry.id   AF-A0A0U3AFZ1-F1
#
_cell.length_a   1.000
_cell.length_b   1.000
_cell.length_c   1.000
_cell.angle_alpha   90.00
_cell.angle_beta   90.00
_cell.angle_gamma   90.00
#
_symmetry.space_group_name_H-M   'P 1'
#
loop_
_entity.id
_entity.type
_entity.pdbx_description
1 polymer ?
#
loop_
_entity_poly.entity_id
_entity_poly.type
_entity_poly.pdbx_seq_one_letter_code
_entity_poly.pdbx_strand_id
1 'polypeptide(L)'
;PSKQPKLYGYLFDNRGKKAVAEVVDARYRPFIYTNYTFPKQFIHTSVVATIAPGKYPGSWYVYDLRHDPTPWMAMSADDLRKHCQVAYDQRPENHVFLPAKELKANCCPAIAPYSVLRADEDAQKRLELDLTVIAKHLAVLRSDPDFGTRVARAVERSYELDPDPECQLFNGFTPDGDKAKLADVRSRSTDGLRGYDPNFADKRLRPMLVRYKARNFPQSLTGPERAEWEAYRSDRLQKAMPRFVAELQKAAKTHTSSDAQFMLEGLQLYAQSIVPVPEEMDAEAP
;
A
#
# COMPACT_ATOMS: atom_id res chain seq x y z
N PRO A 1 -18.23 7.08 -19.95
CA PRO A 1 -18.60 6.20 -21.09
C PRO A 1 -18.87 6.92 -22.42
N SER A 2 -19.57 8.07 -22.45
CA SER A 2 -20.09 8.67 -23.70
C SER A 2 -19.04 9.30 -24.64
N LYS A 3 -17.90 9.78 -24.13
CA LYS A 3 -16.87 10.44 -24.95
C LYS A 3 -15.85 9.48 -25.58
N GLN A 4 -15.59 8.36 -24.93
CA GLN A 4 -14.64 7.31 -25.36
C GLN A 4 -15.19 5.92 -25.00
N PRO A 5 -16.30 5.47 -25.62
CA PRO A 5 -16.99 4.24 -25.23
C PRO A 5 -16.15 2.98 -25.45
N LYS A 6 -15.35 2.93 -26.52
CA LYS A 6 -14.45 1.80 -26.82
C LYS A 6 -13.37 1.64 -25.77
N LEU A 7 -12.68 2.73 -25.40
CA LEU A 7 -11.65 2.71 -24.36
C LEU A 7 -12.25 2.30 -23.01
N TYR A 8 -13.40 2.87 -22.66
CA TYR A 8 -14.08 2.53 -21.42
C TYR A 8 -14.45 1.04 -21.37
N GLY A 9 -15.09 0.52 -22.42
CA GLY A 9 -15.44 -0.90 -22.52
C GLY A 9 -14.21 -1.80 -22.41
N TYR A 10 -13.16 -1.49 -23.17
CA TYR A 10 -11.90 -2.23 -23.13
C TYR A 10 -11.29 -2.28 -21.72
N LEU A 11 -11.16 -1.15 -21.03
CA LEU A 11 -10.59 -1.11 -19.67
C LEU A 11 -11.51 -1.81 -18.66
N PHE A 12 -12.82 -1.67 -18.81
CA PHE A 12 -13.79 -2.34 -17.96
C PHE A 12 -13.68 -3.87 -18.11
N ASP A 13 -13.63 -4.37 -19.33
CA ASP A 13 -13.52 -5.81 -19.61
C ASP A 13 -12.17 -6.38 -19.13
N ASN A 14 -11.10 -5.59 -19.22
CA ASN A 14 -9.74 -5.97 -18.79
C ASN A 14 -9.44 -5.71 -17.30
N ARG A 15 -10.44 -5.37 -16.47
CA ARG A 15 -10.22 -5.13 -15.02
C ARG A 15 -9.91 -6.39 -14.21
N GLY A 16 -10.29 -7.56 -14.72
CA GLY A 16 -10.19 -8.84 -14.03
C GLY A 16 -8.82 -9.50 -14.16
N LYS A 17 -8.42 -10.30 -13.16
CA LYS A 17 -7.07 -10.91 -13.12
C LYS A 17 -6.73 -11.77 -14.35
N LYS A 18 -7.71 -12.50 -14.88
CA LYS A 18 -7.53 -13.37 -16.06
C LYS A 18 -7.19 -12.55 -17.32
N ALA A 19 -8.01 -11.54 -17.62
CA ALA A 19 -7.80 -10.64 -18.75
C ALA A 19 -6.46 -9.89 -18.64
N VAL A 20 -6.09 -9.45 -17.43
CA VAL A 20 -4.76 -8.86 -17.18
C VAL A 20 -3.64 -9.83 -17.55
N ALA A 21 -3.73 -11.09 -17.10
CA ALA A 21 -2.70 -12.09 -17.38
C ALA A 21 -2.53 -12.37 -18.88
N GLU A 22 -3.60 -12.38 -19.67
CA GLU A 22 -3.54 -12.59 -21.12
C GLU A 22 -2.63 -11.58 -21.85
N VAL A 23 -2.58 -10.34 -21.35
CA VAL A 23 -1.75 -9.27 -21.89
C VAL A 23 -0.33 -9.31 -21.31
N VAL A 24 -0.19 -9.60 -20.02
CA VAL A 24 1.04 -9.35 -19.24
C VAL A 24 1.92 -10.59 -19.06
N ASP A 25 1.36 -11.80 -19.04
CA ASP A 25 2.08 -12.99 -18.55
C ASP A 25 3.26 -13.43 -19.43
N ALA A 26 3.18 -13.16 -20.73
CA ALA A 26 4.24 -13.49 -21.67
C ALA A 26 5.50 -12.63 -21.41
N ARG A 27 6.58 -13.26 -20.93
CA ARG A 27 7.90 -12.61 -20.76
C ARG A 27 8.36 -11.94 -22.05
N TYR A 28 8.90 -10.72 -21.91
CA TYR A 28 9.43 -9.92 -23.00
C TYR A 28 8.44 -9.66 -24.16
N ARG A 29 7.13 -9.75 -23.89
CA ARG A 29 6.08 -9.22 -24.76
C ARG A 29 5.79 -7.77 -24.33
N PRO A 30 6.05 -6.77 -25.19
CA PRO A 30 5.71 -5.39 -24.86
C PRO A 30 4.19 -5.20 -24.74
N PHE A 31 3.79 -4.35 -23.81
CA PHE A 31 2.41 -3.87 -23.67
C PHE A 31 2.40 -2.44 -23.13
N ILE A 32 1.30 -1.73 -23.34
CA ILE A 32 1.08 -0.39 -22.82
C ILE A 32 0.66 -0.52 -21.37
N TYR A 33 1.26 0.28 -20.49
CA TYR A 33 0.87 0.36 -19.09
C TYR A 33 0.70 1.81 -18.66
N THR A 34 -0.48 2.13 -18.13
CA THR A 34 -0.78 3.44 -17.54
C THR A 34 -0.81 3.31 -16.02
N ASN A 35 0.01 4.10 -15.35
CA ASN A 35 0.10 4.15 -13.89
C ASN A 35 0.62 5.50 -13.41
N TYR A 36 0.04 6.02 -12.32
CA TYR A 36 0.38 7.34 -11.78
C TYR A 36 1.87 7.51 -11.42
N THR A 37 2.60 6.40 -11.19
CA THR A 37 4.05 6.47 -10.91
C THR A 37 4.88 6.86 -12.12
N PHE A 38 4.36 6.72 -13.35
CA PHE A 38 5.04 7.25 -14.52
C PHE A 38 4.92 8.77 -14.57
N PRO A 39 5.94 9.50 -15.08
CA PRO A 39 5.91 10.96 -15.13
C PRO A 39 4.68 11.53 -15.83
N LYS A 40 4.14 12.63 -15.28
CA LYS A 40 2.95 13.32 -15.82
C LYS A 40 3.15 13.81 -17.25
N GLN A 41 4.37 14.20 -17.62
CA GLN A 41 4.72 14.64 -18.98
C GLN A 41 4.42 13.56 -20.04
N PHE A 42 4.48 12.27 -19.65
CA PHE A 42 4.13 11.13 -20.50
C PHE A 42 2.69 10.63 -20.26
N ILE A 43 1.82 11.47 -19.68
CA ILE A 43 0.43 11.15 -19.38
C ILE A 43 0.32 9.83 -18.59
N HIS A 44 1.25 9.64 -17.64
CA HIS A 44 1.32 8.45 -16.80
C HIS A 44 1.37 7.13 -17.59
N THR A 45 1.92 7.12 -18.81
CA THR A 45 1.86 5.96 -19.71
C THR A 45 3.23 5.63 -20.30
N SER A 46 3.55 4.35 -20.39
CA SER A 46 4.73 3.84 -21.08
C SER A 46 4.47 2.49 -21.75
N VAL A 47 5.47 2.02 -22.52
CA VAL A 47 5.55 0.63 -22.98
C VAL A 47 6.46 -0.13 -22.03
N VAL A 48 5.95 -1.21 -21.49
CA VAL A 48 6.69 -2.06 -20.55
C VAL A 48 6.74 -3.50 -21.05
N ALA A 49 7.64 -4.30 -20.49
CA ALA A 49 7.65 -5.74 -20.69
C ALA A 49 7.83 -6.49 -19.37
N THR A 50 7.17 -7.64 -19.27
CA THR A 50 7.35 -8.55 -18.13
C THR A 50 8.75 -9.16 -18.15
N ILE A 51 9.49 -8.95 -17.07
CA ILE A 51 10.84 -9.45 -16.87
C ILE A 51 10.89 -10.61 -15.86
N ALA A 52 9.95 -10.74 -14.92
CA ALA A 52 9.91 -11.87 -14.00
C ALA A 52 8.51 -12.03 -13.37
N PRO A 53 8.18 -13.22 -12.82
CA PRO A 53 7.05 -13.37 -11.91
C PRO A 53 7.22 -12.45 -10.69
N GLY A 54 6.12 -11.87 -10.21
CA GLY A 54 6.11 -11.00 -9.03
C GLY A 54 6.11 -11.80 -7.73
N LYS A 55 6.23 -11.07 -6.61
CA LYS A 55 6.22 -11.63 -5.24
C LYS A 55 4.87 -12.23 -4.89
N TYR A 56 3.78 -11.63 -5.37
CA TYR A 56 2.42 -12.06 -5.07
C TYR A 56 1.82 -12.91 -6.20
N PRO A 57 0.95 -13.89 -5.90
CA PRO A 57 0.22 -14.62 -6.94
C PRO A 57 -0.55 -13.69 -7.88
N GLY A 58 -0.30 -13.80 -9.19
CA GLY A 58 -0.90 -12.91 -10.19
C GLY A 58 -0.30 -11.50 -10.20
N SER A 59 0.99 -11.39 -9.92
CA SER A 59 1.77 -10.17 -10.12
C SER A 59 3.03 -10.46 -10.94
N TRP A 60 3.59 -9.43 -11.55
CA TRP A 60 4.76 -9.51 -12.43
C TRP A 60 5.68 -8.33 -12.21
N TYR A 61 6.99 -8.57 -12.23
CA TYR A 61 7.95 -7.48 -12.38
C TYR A 61 7.99 -7.07 -13.85
N VAL A 62 7.77 -5.78 -14.09
CA VAL A 62 7.76 -5.16 -15.41
C VAL A 62 8.84 -4.11 -15.49
N TYR A 63 9.46 -3.99 -16.65
CA TYR A 63 10.50 -3.00 -16.94
C TYR A 63 9.97 -1.98 -17.94
N ASP A 64 10.20 -0.70 -17.69
CA ASP A 64 9.84 0.39 -18.59
C ASP A 64 10.84 0.50 -19.73
N LEU A 65 10.40 0.11 -20.94
CA LEU A 65 11.23 0.06 -22.13
C LEU A 65 11.59 1.45 -22.68
N ARG A 66 11.03 2.53 -22.14
CA ARG A 66 11.50 3.90 -22.44
C ARG A 66 12.96 4.10 -22.00
N HIS A 67 13.41 3.40 -20.96
CA HIS A 67 14.71 3.60 -20.34
C HIS A 67 15.71 2.50 -20.73
N ASP A 68 16.96 2.88 -20.99
CA ASP A 68 18.02 1.92 -21.37
C ASP A 68 18.32 0.95 -20.22
N PRO A 69 18.17 -0.37 -20.42
CA PRO A 69 18.51 -1.38 -19.41
C PRO A 69 20.01 -1.57 -19.20
N THR A 70 20.85 -1.19 -20.15
CA THR A 70 22.29 -1.48 -20.17
C THR A 70 23.02 -1.18 -18.85
N PRO A 71 22.81 -0.04 -18.17
CA PRO A 71 23.49 0.27 -16.91
C PRO A 71 23.19 -0.73 -15.79
N TRP A 72 22.03 -1.37 -15.80
CA TRP A 72 21.57 -2.30 -14.77
C TRP A 72 21.97 -3.75 -15.05
N MET A 73 22.28 -4.08 -16.31
CA MET A 73 22.50 -5.46 -16.74
C MET A 73 23.66 -6.12 -16.02
N ALA A 74 24.75 -5.39 -15.81
CA ALA A 74 25.95 -5.89 -15.13
C ALA A 74 25.85 -5.91 -13.59
N MET A 75 24.82 -5.28 -13.01
CA MET A 75 24.71 -5.15 -11.56
C MET A 75 24.25 -6.46 -10.90
N SER A 76 24.83 -6.74 -9.73
CA SER A 76 24.35 -7.80 -8.85
C SER A 76 23.01 -7.41 -8.21
N ALA A 77 22.28 -8.39 -7.65
CA ALA A 77 21.03 -8.11 -6.92
C ALA A 77 21.27 -7.18 -5.71
N ASP A 78 22.43 -7.28 -5.06
CA ASP A 78 22.76 -6.45 -3.90
C ASP A 78 23.11 -5.02 -4.31
N ASP A 79 23.79 -4.83 -5.44
CA ASP A 79 24.08 -3.49 -5.98
C ASP A 79 22.81 -2.80 -6.47
N LEU A 80 21.93 -3.54 -7.16
CA LEU A 80 20.59 -3.05 -7.52
C LEU A 80 19.80 -2.67 -6.26
N ARG A 81 19.86 -3.47 -5.19
CA ARG A 81 19.16 -3.17 -3.93
C ARG A 81 19.67 -1.88 -3.30
N LYS A 82 21.00 -1.73 -3.18
CA LYS A 82 21.63 -0.50 -2.66
C LYS A 82 21.17 0.71 -3.47
N HIS A 83 21.14 0.59 -4.79
CA HIS A 83 20.69 1.63 -5.69
C HIS A 83 19.21 2.01 -5.46
N CYS A 84 18.33 1.02 -5.29
CA CYS A 84 16.91 1.26 -4.99
C CYS A 84 16.64 1.83 -3.58
N GLN A 85 17.59 1.68 -2.64
CA GLN A 85 17.44 2.06 -1.23
C GLN A 85 18.12 3.40 -0.88
N VAL A 86 18.76 4.09 -1.83
CA VAL A 86 19.40 5.39 -1.57
C VAL A 86 18.37 6.38 -1.02
N ALA A 87 18.65 6.89 0.18
CA ALA A 87 17.84 7.86 0.90
C ALA A 87 17.71 9.15 0.08
N TYR A 88 16.59 9.87 0.22
CA TYR A 88 16.27 11.02 -0.62
C TYR A 88 17.35 12.12 -0.57
N ASP A 89 17.89 12.37 0.63
CA ASP A 89 18.95 13.33 0.93
C ASP A 89 20.35 12.90 0.46
N GLN A 90 20.54 11.63 0.12
CA GLN A 90 21.81 11.07 -0.34
C GLN A 90 21.84 10.82 -1.86
N ARG A 91 20.78 11.19 -2.59
CA ARG A 91 20.70 10.99 -4.03
C ARG A 91 21.58 12.01 -4.76
N PRO A 92 22.47 11.56 -5.67
CA PRO A 92 23.11 12.46 -6.63
C PRO A 92 22.05 13.24 -7.44
N GLU A 93 22.38 14.44 -7.91
CA GLU A 93 21.47 15.27 -8.73
C GLU A 93 20.90 14.52 -9.95
N ASN A 94 21.68 13.58 -10.52
CA ASN A 94 21.31 12.77 -11.67
C ASN A 94 20.94 11.32 -11.30
N HIS A 95 20.46 11.06 -10.08
CA HIS A 95 20.06 9.70 -9.68
C HIS A 95 18.90 9.18 -10.53
N VAL A 96 19.16 8.14 -11.31
CA VAL A 96 18.15 7.44 -12.12
C VAL A 96 17.64 6.25 -11.32
N PHE A 97 16.33 6.15 -11.07
CA PHE A 97 15.77 4.94 -10.46
C PHE A 97 15.82 3.76 -11.42
N LEU A 98 16.03 2.56 -10.88
CA LEU A 98 15.79 1.32 -11.61
C LEU A 98 14.36 1.37 -12.19
N PRO A 99 14.17 1.36 -13.53
CA PRO A 99 12.87 1.59 -14.15
C PRO A 99 12.09 0.27 -14.22
N ALA A 100 11.98 -0.40 -13.07
CA ALA A 100 11.27 -1.64 -12.89
C ALA A 100 10.34 -1.55 -11.68
N LYS A 101 9.19 -2.22 -11.77
CA LYS A 101 8.20 -2.26 -10.68
C LYS A 101 7.36 -3.53 -10.73
N GLU A 102 6.68 -3.81 -9.63
CA GLU A 102 5.69 -4.89 -9.58
C GLU A 102 4.31 -4.39 -10.07
N LEU A 103 3.77 -5.06 -11.08
CA LEU A 103 2.41 -4.90 -11.58
C LEU A 103 1.53 -5.98 -10.94
N LYS A 104 0.43 -5.59 -10.29
CA LYS A 104 -0.47 -6.50 -9.58
C LYS A 104 -1.83 -6.60 -10.30
N ALA A 105 -2.23 -7.82 -10.67
CA ALA A 105 -3.51 -8.03 -11.37
C ALA A 105 -4.74 -7.65 -10.53
N ASN A 106 -4.65 -7.79 -9.20
CA ASN A 106 -5.76 -7.51 -8.28
C ASN A 106 -5.96 -6.01 -7.99
N CYS A 107 -5.20 -5.13 -8.66
CA CYS A 107 -5.31 -3.68 -8.53
C CYS A 107 -5.85 -3.01 -9.81
N CYS A 108 -6.55 -3.77 -10.66
CA CYS A 108 -7.15 -3.29 -11.91
C CYS A 108 -6.19 -2.43 -12.77
N PRO A 109 -5.00 -2.95 -13.12
CA PRO A 109 -4.01 -2.17 -13.85
C PRO A 109 -4.54 -1.77 -15.23
N ALA A 110 -4.42 -0.49 -15.59
CA ALA A 110 -4.78 0.00 -16.91
C ALA A 110 -3.70 -0.41 -17.91
N ILE A 111 -3.96 -1.48 -18.67
CA ILE A 111 -3.05 -2.05 -19.65
C ILE A 111 -3.69 -2.11 -21.03
N ALA A 112 -2.90 -2.13 -22.09
CA ALA A 112 -3.39 -2.40 -23.45
C ALA A 112 -2.33 -3.11 -24.30
N PRO A 113 -2.70 -3.82 -25.38
CA PRO A 113 -1.73 -4.47 -26.25
C PRO A 113 -0.84 -3.43 -26.93
N TYR A 114 0.43 -3.77 -27.15
CA TYR A 114 1.38 -2.87 -27.81
C TYR A 114 0.94 -2.46 -29.23
N SER A 115 0.13 -3.28 -29.92
CA SER A 115 -0.42 -2.97 -31.24
C SER A 115 -1.27 -1.69 -31.25
N VAL A 116 -1.93 -1.34 -30.15
CA VAL A 116 -2.74 -0.12 -30.05
C VAL A 116 -1.87 1.12 -30.23
N LEU A 117 -0.68 1.15 -29.62
CA LEU A 117 0.26 2.27 -29.77
C LEU A 117 0.91 2.27 -31.16
N ARG A 118 1.29 1.09 -31.67
CA ARG A 118 1.96 0.97 -32.98
C ARG A 118 1.10 1.51 -34.14
N ALA A 119 -0.22 1.49 -33.99
CA ALA A 119 -1.16 1.99 -34.99
C ALA A 119 -1.47 3.50 -34.86
N ASP A 120 -0.95 4.18 -33.83
CA ASP A 120 -1.29 5.57 -33.49
C ASP A 120 -0.02 6.42 -33.34
N GLU A 121 0.42 7.05 -34.43
CA GLU A 121 1.62 7.91 -34.45
C GLU A 121 1.47 9.16 -33.57
N ASP A 122 0.25 9.71 -33.45
CA ASP A 122 -0.01 10.88 -32.62
C ASP A 122 0.12 10.53 -31.13
N ALA A 123 -0.34 9.34 -30.73
CA ALA A 123 -0.08 8.82 -29.40
C ALA A 123 1.41 8.59 -29.16
N GLN A 124 2.17 8.08 -30.13
CA GLN A 124 3.63 7.91 -30.01
C GLN A 124 4.34 9.23 -29.76
N LYS A 125 4.02 10.28 -30.55
CA LYS A 125 4.57 11.63 -30.39
C LYS A 125 4.20 12.24 -29.05
N ARG A 126 2.93 12.15 -28.65
CA ARG A 126 2.42 12.71 -27.39
C ARG A 126 3.00 12.02 -26.15
N LEU A 127 3.36 10.74 -26.26
CA LEU A 127 3.96 9.96 -25.18
C LEU A 127 5.49 9.96 -25.23
N GLU A 128 6.10 10.60 -26.24
CA GLU A 128 7.55 10.60 -26.49
C GLU A 128 8.14 9.18 -26.51
N LEU A 129 7.52 8.30 -27.31
CA LEU A 129 7.92 6.90 -27.46
C LEU A 129 8.45 6.64 -28.86
N ASP A 130 9.72 6.22 -28.95
CA ASP A 130 10.35 5.76 -30.19
C ASP A 130 10.35 4.23 -30.25
N LEU A 131 9.63 3.66 -31.22
CA LEU A 131 9.48 2.21 -31.38
C LEU A 131 10.83 1.51 -31.64
N THR A 132 11.79 2.19 -32.25
CA THR A 132 13.16 1.69 -32.49
C THR A 132 13.91 1.56 -31.17
N VAL A 133 13.78 2.55 -30.29
CA VAL A 133 14.36 2.53 -28.94
C VAL A 133 13.73 1.43 -28.10
N ILE A 134 12.39 1.30 -28.13
CA ILE A 134 11.67 0.21 -27.45
C ILE A 134 12.19 -1.16 -27.91
N ALA A 135 12.35 -1.36 -29.23
CA ALA A 135 12.86 -2.61 -29.78
C ALA A 135 14.31 -2.90 -29.37
N LYS A 136 15.17 -1.88 -29.36
CA LYS A 136 16.56 -1.97 -28.90
C LYS A 136 16.63 -2.38 -27.43
N HIS A 137 15.93 -1.69 -26.55
CA HIS A 137 15.94 -1.99 -25.11
C HIS A 137 15.35 -3.38 -24.81
N LEU A 138 14.32 -3.79 -25.55
CA LEU A 138 13.78 -5.14 -25.44
C LEU A 138 14.82 -6.21 -25.83
N ALA A 139 15.63 -5.96 -26.86
CA ALA A 139 16.69 -6.88 -27.27
C ALA A 139 17.77 -7.01 -26.17
N VAL A 140 18.13 -5.91 -25.50
CA VAL A 140 19.07 -5.94 -24.36
C VAL A 140 18.47 -6.73 -23.19
N LEU A 141 17.20 -6.54 -22.84
CA LEU A 141 16.56 -7.34 -21.78
C LEU A 141 16.52 -8.84 -22.11
N ARG A 142 16.43 -9.21 -23.40
CA ARG A 142 16.43 -10.60 -23.85
C ARG A 142 17.82 -11.23 -23.86
N SER A 143 18.90 -10.44 -23.89
CA SER A 143 20.26 -10.99 -23.87
C SER A 143 20.66 -11.53 -22.50
N ASP A 144 19.93 -11.17 -21.44
CA ASP A 144 20.11 -11.72 -20.09
C ASP A 144 18.76 -12.13 -19.48
N PRO A 145 18.38 -13.41 -19.61
CA PRO A 145 17.15 -13.95 -19.03
C PRO A 145 17.08 -13.88 -17.49
N ASP A 146 18.22 -13.77 -16.81
CA ASP A 146 18.34 -13.75 -15.35
C ASP A 146 18.21 -12.36 -14.74
N PHE A 147 18.30 -11.31 -15.57
CA PHE A 147 18.13 -9.92 -15.12
C PHE A 147 16.84 -9.72 -14.30
N GLY A 148 15.73 -10.29 -14.76
CA GLY A 148 14.46 -10.22 -14.04
C GLY A 148 14.51 -10.82 -12.64
N THR A 149 15.23 -11.93 -12.47
CA THR A 149 15.42 -12.58 -11.16
C THR A 149 16.27 -11.71 -10.23
N ARG A 150 17.30 -11.06 -10.76
CA ARG A 150 18.13 -10.11 -9.98
C ARG A 150 17.31 -8.90 -9.54
N VAL A 151 16.51 -8.33 -10.44
CA VAL A 151 15.58 -7.24 -10.11
C VAL A 151 14.59 -7.67 -9.03
N ALA A 152 13.95 -8.85 -9.17
CA ALA A 152 13.00 -9.36 -8.18
C ALA A 152 13.62 -9.44 -6.77
N ARG A 153 14.84 -9.98 -6.65
CA ARG A 153 15.59 -10.04 -5.39
C ARG A 153 15.98 -8.66 -4.87
N ALA A 154 16.33 -7.73 -5.75
CA ALA A 154 16.78 -6.39 -5.39
C ALA A 154 15.65 -5.53 -4.81
N VAL A 155 14.46 -5.62 -5.39
CA VAL A 155 13.29 -4.82 -4.97
C VAL A 155 12.46 -5.49 -3.88
N GLU A 156 12.78 -6.74 -3.53
CA GLU A 156 12.15 -7.41 -2.41
C GLU A 156 12.43 -6.67 -1.11
N ARG A 157 11.36 -6.21 -0.46
CA ARG A 157 11.41 -5.59 0.86
C ARG A 157 10.90 -6.57 1.92
N SER A 158 11.69 -6.74 2.97
CA SER A 158 11.22 -7.23 4.26
C SER A 158 10.80 -6.03 5.09
N TYR A 159 9.63 -6.12 5.71
CA TYR A 159 9.17 -5.15 6.69
C TYR A 159 9.23 -5.80 8.06
N GLU A 160 9.63 -5.04 9.07
CA GLU A 160 9.45 -5.48 10.45
C GLU A 160 7.96 -5.54 10.75
N LEU A 161 7.55 -6.60 11.43
CA LEU A 161 6.15 -6.79 11.80
C LEU A 161 5.82 -5.87 12.97
N ASP A 162 4.85 -4.98 12.77
CA ASP A 162 4.31 -4.17 13.85
C ASP A 162 3.66 -5.09 14.90
N PRO A 163 4.01 -5.00 16.19
CA PRO A 163 3.44 -5.84 17.23
C PRO A 163 1.94 -5.60 17.45
N ASP A 164 1.39 -4.45 17.03
CA ASP A 164 -0.04 -4.17 17.12
C ASP A 164 -0.82 -4.99 16.07
N PRO A 165 -1.73 -5.90 16.47
CA PRO A 165 -2.55 -6.67 15.53
C PRO A 165 -3.37 -5.81 14.56
N GLU A 166 -3.72 -4.56 14.91
CA GLU A 166 -4.42 -3.64 14.00
C GLU A 166 -3.54 -3.15 12.84
N CYS A 167 -2.23 -3.23 12.98
CA CYS A 167 -1.26 -2.90 11.93
C CYS A 167 -0.90 -4.12 11.06
N GLN A 168 -1.48 -5.30 11.34
CA GLN A 168 -1.10 -6.58 10.73
C GLN A 168 -2.09 -7.08 9.67
N LEU A 169 -2.87 -6.21 9.02
CA LEU A 169 -3.87 -6.61 8.01
C LEU A 169 -3.29 -7.50 6.89
N PHE A 170 -2.07 -7.19 6.44
CA PHE A 170 -1.41 -7.93 5.36
C PHE A 170 -0.52 -9.08 5.86
N ASN A 171 -0.49 -9.35 7.16
CA ASN A 171 0.27 -10.46 7.76
C ASN A 171 -0.51 -11.78 7.70
N GLY A 172 -0.97 -12.15 6.50
CA GLY A 172 -1.67 -13.41 6.27
C GLY A 172 -3.19 -13.33 6.41
N PHE A 173 -3.86 -14.28 5.74
CA PHE A 173 -5.32 -14.41 5.73
C PHE A 173 -5.85 -15.08 6.99
N THR A 174 -7.09 -14.76 7.36
CA THR A 174 -7.79 -15.42 8.46
C THR A 174 -8.03 -16.90 8.15
N PRO A 175 -7.69 -17.83 9.06
CA PRO A 175 -7.98 -19.26 8.90
C PRO A 175 -9.47 -19.55 8.72
N ASP A 176 -9.81 -20.57 7.94
CA ASP A 176 -11.22 -20.91 7.66
C ASP A 176 -12.03 -21.20 8.94
N GLY A 177 -11.42 -21.86 9.93
CA GLY A 177 -12.04 -22.15 11.22
C GLY A 177 -12.40 -20.90 12.04
N ASP A 178 -11.75 -19.76 11.79
CA ASP A 178 -12.04 -18.50 12.47
C ASP A 178 -13.08 -17.66 11.74
N LYS A 179 -13.32 -17.91 10.44
CA LYS A 179 -14.33 -17.16 9.66
C LYS A 179 -15.74 -17.31 10.24
N ALA A 180 -16.09 -18.52 10.68
CA ALA A 180 -17.38 -18.79 11.33
C ALA A 180 -17.49 -18.09 12.69
N LYS A 181 -16.44 -18.14 13.51
CA LYS A 181 -16.38 -17.45 14.82
C LYS A 181 -16.51 -15.94 14.65
N LEU A 182 -15.84 -15.35 13.65
CA LEU A 182 -15.97 -13.94 13.32
C LEU A 182 -17.38 -13.57 12.84
N ALA A 183 -18.05 -14.46 12.12
CA ALA A 183 -19.45 -14.26 11.75
C ALA A 183 -20.36 -14.26 12.99
N ASP A 184 -20.14 -15.20 13.91
CA ASP A 184 -20.87 -15.28 15.18
C ASP A 184 -20.66 -14.02 16.05
N VAL A 185 -19.42 -13.55 16.18
CA VAL A 185 -19.10 -12.26 16.84
C VAL A 185 -19.95 -11.13 16.26
N ARG A 186 -20.03 -11.01 14.93
CA ARG A 186 -20.78 -9.91 14.27
C ARG A 186 -22.30 -10.03 14.40
N SER A 187 -22.83 -11.23 14.58
CA SER A 187 -24.28 -11.44 14.72
C SER A 187 -24.79 -11.30 16.16
N ARG A 188 -23.89 -11.26 17.14
CA ARG A 188 -24.27 -11.18 18.56
C ARG A 188 -24.77 -9.80 18.93
N SER A 189 -25.75 -9.76 19.84
CA SER A 189 -26.14 -8.54 20.54
C SER A 189 -25.04 -8.09 21.49
N THR A 190 -25.12 -6.84 21.94
CA THR A 190 -24.27 -6.30 23.00
C THR A 190 -24.16 -7.23 24.21
N ASP A 191 -25.29 -7.73 24.73
CA ASP A 191 -25.28 -8.64 25.88
C ASP A 191 -24.69 -10.01 25.51
N GLY A 192 -24.95 -10.49 24.30
CA GLY A 192 -24.39 -11.72 23.77
C GLY A 192 -22.87 -11.68 23.53
N LEU A 193 -22.27 -10.49 23.50
CA LEU A 193 -20.81 -10.27 23.45
C LEU A 193 -20.17 -10.26 24.84
N ARG A 194 -20.96 -10.09 25.92
CA ARG A 194 -20.42 -10.03 27.28
C ARG A 194 -19.91 -11.40 27.71
N GLY A 195 -18.62 -11.47 28.06
CA GLY A 195 -17.96 -12.73 28.40
C GLY A 195 -17.80 -13.72 27.24
N TYR A 196 -18.19 -13.35 26.01
CA TYR A 196 -17.98 -14.19 24.84
C TYR A 196 -16.51 -14.13 24.40
N ASP A 197 -15.82 -15.27 24.51
CA ASP A 197 -14.40 -15.40 24.21
C ASP A 197 -14.15 -16.65 23.34
N PRO A 198 -14.36 -16.56 22.02
CA PRO A 198 -14.13 -17.69 21.11
C PRO A 198 -12.63 -17.98 20.99
N ASN A 199 -12.27 -19.27 21.04
CA ASN A 199 -10.89 -19.72 20.87
C ASN A 199 -10.44 -19.54 19.40
N PHE A 200 -9.86 -18.40 19.05
CA PHE A 200 -9.34 -18.12 17.71
C PHE A 200 -8.01 -18.84 17.44
N ALA A 201 -7.85 -19.38 16.23
CA ALA A 201 -6.56 -19.91 15.78
C ALA A 201 -5.58 -18.77 15.45
N ASP A 202 -6.10 -17.68 14.87
CA ASP A 202 -5.37 -16.45 14.61
C ASP A 202 -5.26 -15.60 15.88
N LYS A 203 -4.03 -15.55 16.42
CA LYS A 203 -3.70 -14.83 17.67
C LYS A 203 -4.00 -13.33 17.60
N ARG A 204 -4.10 -12.74 16.40
CA ARG A 204 -4.46 -11.32 16.22
C ARG A 204 -5.91 -11.05 16.66
N LEU A 205 -6.80 -12.02 16.52
CA LEU A 205 -8.25 -11.81 16.66
C LEU A 205 -8.67 -11.58 18.12
N ARG A 206 -8.02 -12.19 19.10
CA ARG A 206 -8.40 -12.06 20.52
C ARG A 206 -8.26 -10.61 21.06
N PRO A 207 -7.08 -9.96 20.96
CA PRO A 207 -6.96 -8.55 21.36
C PRO A 207 -7.81 -7.63 20.47
N MET A 208 -7.98 -7.93 19.18
CA MET A 208 -8.88 -7.16 18.31
C MET A 208 -10.35 -7.26 18.74
N LEU A 209 -10.80 -8.40 19.28
CA LEU A 209 -12.16 -8.56 19.79
C LEU A 209 -12.42 -7.62 20.99
N VAL A 210 -11.47 -7.50 21.91
CA VAL A 210 -11.57 -6.55 23.04
C VAL A 210 -11.73 -5.13 22.52
N ARG A 211 -10.89 -4.72 21.58
CA ARG A 211 -10.92 -3.37 21.02
C ARG A 211 -12.19 -3.12 20.20
N TYR A 212 -12.69 -4.13 19.49
CA TYR A 212 -13.98 -4.08 18.82
C TYR A 212 -15.12 -3.86 19.81
N LYS A 213 -15.17 -4.64 20.90
CA LYS A 213 -16.15 -4.46 21.98
C LYS A 213 -16.01 -3.09 22.63
N ALA A 214 -14.81 -2.65 22.96
CA ALA A 214 -14.57 -1.38 23.65
C ALA A 214 -15.02 -0.16 22.84
N ARG A 215 -14.77 -0.16 21.53
CA ARG A 215 -15.12 0.96 20.64
C ARG A 215 -16.59 1.03 20.27
N ASN A 216 -17.26 -0.13 20.14
CA ASN A 216 -18.62 -0.19 19.61
C ASN A 216 -19.67 -0.52 20.68
N PHE A 217 -19.29 -1.29 21.70
CA PHE A 217 -20.17 -1.85 22.73
C PHE A 217 -19.49 -1.83 24.12
N PRO A 218 -19.06 -0.66 24.64
CA PRO A 218 -18.28 -0.55 25.88
C PRO A 218 -18.96 -1.17 27.12
N GLN A 219 -20.29 -1.29 27.10
CA GLN A 219 -21.11 -1.96 28.12
C GLN A 219 -20.98 -3.50 28.11
N SER A 220 -20.52 -4.09 27.00
CA SER A 220 -20.26 -5.54 26.87
C SER A 220 -18.90 -5.97 27.46
N LEU A 221 -18.05 -5.01 27.85
CA LEU A 221 -16.75 -5.31 28.43
C LEU A 221 -16.90 -5.89 29.85
N THR A 222 -16.18 -6.97 30.10
CA THR A 222 -15.92 -7.48 31.45
C THR A 222 -14.89 -6.59 32.16
N GLY A 223 -14.73 -6.76 33.48
CA GLY A 223 -13.71 -6.03 34.26
C GLY A 223 -12.30 -6.19 33.69
N PRO A 224 -11.82 -7.42 33.43
CA PRO A 224 -10.51 -7.64 32.83
C PRO A 224 -10.35 -7.02 31.44
N GLU A 225 -11.37 -7.15 30.58
CA GLU A 225 -11.32 -6.54 29.24
C GLU A 225 -11.31 -5.01 29.29
N ARG A 226 -11.98 -4.41 30.28
CA ARG A 226 -11.92 -2.96 30.52
C ARG A 226 -10.51 -2.54 30.90
N ALA A 227 -9.87 -3.24 31.84
CA ALA A 227 -8.48 -2.96 32.22
C ALA A 227 -7.51 -3.11 31.03
N GLU A 228 -7.67 -4.16 30.23
CA GLU A 228 -6.88 -4.36 28.99
C GLU A 228 -7.07 -3.20 28.01
N TRP A 229 -8.32 -2.74 27.81
CA TRP A 229 -8.62 -1.61 26.95
C TRP A 229 -8.04 -0.29 27.47
N GLU A 230 -8.16 -0.01 28.77
CA GLU A 230 -7.62 1.20 29.39
C GLU A 230 -6.10 1.26 29.28
N ALA A 231 -5.40 0.15 29.53
CA ALA A 231 -3.95 0.06 29.38
C ALA A 231 -3.53 0.33 27.92
N TYR A 232 -4.21 -0.31 26.96
CA TYR A 232 -3.96 -0.09 25.53
C TYR A 232 -4.22 1.36 25.12
N ARG A 233 -5.34 1.95 25.53
CA ARG A 233 -5.72 3.33 25.18
C ARG A 233 -4.69 4.31 25.73
N SER A 234 -4.26 4.11 26.97
CA SER A 234 -3.30 4.98 27.64
C SER A 234 -1.93 4.95 26.97
N ASP A 235 -1.39 3.76 26.71
CA ASP A 235 -0.11 3.59 25.99
C ASP A 235 -0.15 4.23 24.59
N ARG A 236 -1.23 3.98 23.83
CA ARG A 236 -1.40 4.53 22.48
C ARG A 236 -1.49 6.05 22.47
N LEU A 237 -2.25 6.64 23.40
CA LEU A 237 -2.37 8.10 23.51
C LEU A 237 -1.06 8.73 23.97
N GLN A 238 -0.39 8.16 24.98
CA GLN A 238 0.89 8.66 25.48
C GLN A 238 1.96 8.70 24.39
N LYS A 239 2.05 7.65 23.56
CA LYS A 239 2.98 7.60 22.42
C LYS A 239 2.64 8.61 21.31
N ALA A 240 1.35 8.85 21.05
CA ALA A 240 0.91 9.73 19.97
C ALA A 240 0.90 11.23 20.36
N MET A 241 0.68 11.54 21.64
CA MET A 241 0.41 12.90 22.12
C MET A 241 1.52 13.92 21.79
N PRO A 242 2.82 13.63 21.97
CA PRO A 242 3.87 14.60 21.66
C PRO A 242 3.85 15.07 20.19
N ARG A 243 3.65 14.13 19.26
CA ARG A 243 3.54 14.43 17.83
C ARG A 243 2.28 15.23 17.54
N PHE A 244 1.15 14.85 18.12
CA PHE A 244 -0.11 15.56 17.95
C PHE A 244 0.00 17.03 18.41
N VAL A 245 0.54 17.28 19.61
CA VAL A 245 0.73 18.64 20.14
C VAL A 245 1.67 19.46 19.27
N ALA A 246 2.78 18.88 18.81
CA ALA A 246 3.72 19.58 17.93
C ALA A 246 3.07 19.99 16.59
N GLU A 247 2.31 19.10 15.96
CA GLU A 247 1.58 19.41 14.72
C GLU A 247 0.45 20.42 14.96
N LEU A 248 -0.26 20.33 16.08
CA LEU A 248 -1.32 21.28 16.45
C LEU A 248 -0.75 22.69 16.62
N GLN A 249 0.37 22.84 17.33
CA GLN A 249 1.06 24.12 17.51
C GLN A 249 1.59 24.69 16.17
N LYS A 250 2.12 23.83 15.31
CA LYS A 250 2.57 24.21 13.97
C LYS A 250 1.39 24.71 13.13
N ALA A 251 0.28 23.97 13.12
CA ALA A 251 -0.93 24.32 12.38
C ALA A 251 -1.54 25.64 12.87
N ALA A 252 -1.56 25.88 14.18
CA ALA A 252 -2.04 27.13 14.77
C ALA A 252 -1.24 28.36 14.33
N LYS A 253 0.06 28.19 14.04
CA LYS A 253 0.90 29.26 13.50
C LYS A 253 0.71 29.48 11.99
N THR A 254 0.44 28.43 11.23
CA THR A 254 0.34 28.50 9.77
C THR A 254 -1.06 28.84 9.25
N HIS A 255 -2.10 28.51 10.00
CA HIS A 255 -3.50 28.68 9.59
C HIS A 255 -4.24 29.66 10.50
N THR A 256 -4.27 30.93 10.13
CA THR A 256 -4.80 32.02 10.96
C THR A 256 -6.24 32.42 10.65
N SER A 257 -6.94 31.72 9.76
CA SER A 257 -8.36 32.00 9.51
C SER A 257 -9.21 31.66 10.73
N SER A 258 -10.32 32.38 10.92
CA SER A 258 -11.28 32.13 12.02
C SER A 258 -11.72 30.68 12.07
N ASP A 259 -12.05 30.11 10.92
CA ASP A 259 -12.57 28.75 10.81
C ASP A 259 -11.49 27.71 11.17
N ALA A 260 -10.24 27.96 10.77
CA ALA A 260 -9.13 27.08 11.12
C ALA A 260 -8.85 27.13 12.62
N GLN A 261 -8.85 28.31 13.23
CA GLN A 261 -8.61 28.47 14.67
C GLN A 261 -9.73 27.80 15.50
N PHE A 262 -11.00 27.96 15.09
CA PHE A 262 -12.12 27.27 15.72
C PHE A 262 -11.97 25.74 15.70
N MET A 263 -11.55 25.18 14.56
CA MET A 263 -11.30 23.74 14.45
C MET A 263 -10.12 23.27 15.30
N LEU A 264 -9.04 24.06 15.38
CA LEU A 264 -7.86 23.74 16.19
C LEU A 264 -8.18 23.77 17.68
N GLU A 265 -8.99 24.71 18.14
CA GLU A 265 -9.50 24.75 19.51
C GLU A 265 -10.35 23.51 19.82
N GLY A 266 -11.26 23.14 18.90
CA GLY A 266 -12.04 21.90 19.03
C GLY A 266 -11.18 20.65 19.14
N LEU A 267 -10.10 20.56 18.35
CA LEU A 267 -9.11 19.47 18.44
C LEU A 267 -8.36 19.46 19.76
N GLN A 268 -8.01 20.63 20.29
CA GLN A 268 -7.35 20.76 21.59
C GLN A 268 -8.26 20.28 22.72
N LEU A 269 -9.51 20.73 22.74
CA LEU A 269 -10.51 20.33 23.74
C LEU A 269 -10.80 18.83 23.68
N TYR A 270 -10.90 18.28 22.47
CA TYR A 270 -11.05 16.84 22.30
C TYR A 270 -9.84 16.07 22.82
N ALA A 271 -8.62 16.52 22.54
CA ALA A 271 -7.41 15.87 23.05
C ALA A 271 -7.40 15.85 24.59
N GLN A 272 -7.78 16.96 25.23
CA GLN A 272 -7.86 17.07 26.69
C GLN A 272 -8.93 16.13 27.29
N SER A 273 -10.05 15.93 26.60
CA SER A 273 -11.15 15.09 27.12
C SER A 273 -10.88 13.58 27.05
N ILE A 274 -9.92 13.15 26.23
CA ILE A 274 -9.58 11.73 26.03
C ILE A 274 -8.30 11.29 26.74
N VAL A 275 -7.49 12.22 27.27
CA VAL A 275 -6.27 11.86 28.01
C VAL A 275 -6.66 11.05 29.25
N PRO A 276 -6.02 9.90 29.51
CA PRO A 276 -6.22 9.17 30.75
C PRO A 276 -5.89 10.09 31.94
N VAL A 277 -6.77 10.14 32.93
CA VAL A 277 -6.44 10.80 34.19
C VAL A 277 -5.37 9.96 34.89
N PRO A 278 -4.23 10.54 35.34
CA PRO A 278 -3.25 9.78 36.11
C PRO A 278 -3.92 9.15 37.33
N GLU A 279 -3.72 7.84 37.55
CA GLU A 279 -4.09 7.19 38.80
C GLU A 279 -3.16 7.64 39.93
N GLU A 280 -3.31 8.88 40.38
CA GLU A 280 -2.84 9.33 41.70
C GLU A 280 -3.90 10.28 42.25
N MET A 281 -4.82 9.76 43.09
CA MET A 281 -5.45 10.46 44.24
C MET A 281 -6.61 9.72 44.95
N ASP A 282 -6.89 8.43 44.69
CA ASP A 282 -7.85 7.66 45.51
C ASP A 282 -7.18 6.63 46.45
N ALA A 283 -5.92 6.85 46.79
CA ALA A 283 -5.20 6.06 47.79
C ALA A 283 -4.63 6.94 48.91
N GLU A 284 -5.44 7.84 49.48
CA GLU A 284 -5.22 8.35 50.84
C GLU A 284 -6.45 9.14 51.34
N ALA A 285 -7.33 8.47 52.07
CA ALA A 285 -8.00 9.04 53.24
C ALA A 285 -8.45 7.89 54.16
N PRO A 286 -7.96 7.81 55.41
CA PRO A 286 -8.37 6.82 56.40
C PRO A 286 -9.78 7.05 56.94
#